data_AF-W6TVN1-F1
#
_entry.id   AF-W6TVN1-F1
#
_cell.length_a   1.000
_cell.length_b   1.000
_cell.length_c   1.000
_cell.angle_alpha   90.00
_cell.angle_beta   90.00
_cell.angle_gamma   90.00
#
_symmetry.space_group_name_H-M   'P 1'
#
loop_
_entity.id
_entity.type
_entity.pdbx_description
1 polymer ?
#
loop_
_entity_poly.entity_id
_entity_poly.type
_entity_poly.pdbx_seq_one_letter_code
_entity_poly.pdbx_strand_id
1 'polypeptide(L)'
;MIAYEKDLSDLKGLIEPDSISSDDFELLEAVDDDVVRVLLGSIDKVIKCSKTYFLINNLDEMEVMENEEYNLLASDNYYTYIIDWESKSYKDLLYNLNAVYFSISQLLYHTTCQIKLDEVEIPEDMYDEFLDKYSDLLRGKINPDDKNISLLYDLIIDLNADLGDIDKLTD
;
A
#
# COMPACT_ATOMS: atom_id res chain seq x y z
N MET A 1 3.58 34.97 14.03
CA MET A 1 4.20 34.11 13.01
C MET A 1 5.67 33.75 13.32
N ILE A 2 6.33 34.36 14.32
CA ILE A 2 7.73 34.04 14.71
C ILE A 2 7.82 32.96 15.81
N ALA A 3 6.72 32.68 16.53
CA ALA A 3 6.70 31.67 17.60
C ALA A 3 6.74 30.23 17.05
N TYR A 4 6.01 29.95 15.96
CA TYR A 4 5.88 28.61 15.36
C TYR A 4 7.17 28.11 14.68
N GLU A 5 7.98 29.00 14.10
CA GLU A 5 9.28 28.62 13.51
C GLU A 5 10.30 28.16 14.56
N LYS A 6 10.15 28.64 15.80
CA LYS A 6 11.06 28.29 16.88
C LYS A 6 10.74 26.91 17.46
N ASP A 7 9.46 26.60 17.61
CA ASP A 7 9.00 25.31 18.12
C ASP A 7 9.33 24.15 17.16
N LEU A 8 9.23 24.36 15.84
CA LEU A 8 9.66 23.39 14.81
C LEU A 8 11.17 23.12 14.81
N SER A 9 11.98 24.09 15.21
CA SER A 9 13.43 23.93 15.28
C SER A 9 13.89 23.10 16.49
N ASP A 10 13.11 23.11 17.57
CA ASP A 10 13.40 22.39 18.82
C ASP A 10 12.97 20.90 18.74
N LEU A 11 12.09 20.52 17.80
CA LEU A 11 11.69 19.13 17.54
C LEU A 11 12.76 18.29 16.82
N LYS A 12 13.79 18.91 16.23
CA LYS A 12 14.93 18.22 15.62
C LYS A 12 15.83 17.59 16.69
N GLY A 13 15.43 16.41 17.16
CA GLY A 13 16.23 15.57 18.07
C GLY A 13 15.51 15.10 19.33
N LEU A 14 14.22 15.41 19.50
CA LEU A 14 13.42 15.02 20.68
C LEU A 14 12.34 13.98 20.40
N ILE A 15 12.06 13.65 19.14
CA ILE A 15 11.07 12.63 18.79
C ILE A 15 11.83 11.31 18.61
N GLU A 16 11.56 10.34 19.49
CA GLU A 16 11.94 8.95 19.21
C GLU A 16 11.11 8.47 18.00
N PRO A 17 11.72 7.84 16.98
CA PRO A 17 11.04 7.40 15.75
C PRO A 17 9.77 6.58 16.00
N ASP A 18 9.72 5.90 17.15
CA ASP A 18 8.63 5.00 17.55
C ASP A 18 7.47 5.71 18.29
N SER A 19 7.51 7.04 18.42
CA SER A 19 6.54 7.82 19.21
C SER A 19 5.52 8.62 18.39
N ILE A 20 5.39 8.34 17.09
CA ILE A 20 4.45 9.04 16.20
C ILE A 20 3.01 8.83 16.71
N SER A 21 2.46 9.87 17.33
CA SER A 21 1.08 9.94 17.77
C SER A 21 0.16 10.38 16.62
N SER A 22 -1.15 10.20 16.74
CA SER A 22 -2.13 10.74 15.78
C SER A 22 -1.96 12.25 15.54
N ASP A 23 -1.47 12.97 16.55
CA ASP A 23 -1.30 14.42 16.51
C ASP A 23 -0.08 14.82 15.64
N ASP A 24 0.89 13.91 15.47
CA ASP A 24 2.05 14.10 14.58
C ASP A 24 1.69 13.94 13.10
N PHE A 25 0.63 13.19 12.77
CA PHE A 25 0.11 13.07 11.41
C PHE A 25 -0.57 14.36 10.94
N GLU A 26 -1.40 14.99 11.77
CA GLU A 26 -2.01 16.30 11.45
C GLU A 26 -0.95 17.39 11.22
N LEU A 27 0.17 17.32 11.94
CA LEU A 27 1.31 18.21 11.76
C LEU A 27 2.00 18.01 10.41
N LEU A 28 2.10 16.77 9.92
CA LEU A 28 2.66 16.45 8.61
C LEU A 28 1.74 16.88 7.46
N GLU A 29 0.41 16.82 7.64
CA GLU A 29 -0.56 17.35 6.66
C GLU A 29 -0.42 18.86 6.45
N ALA A 30 0.01 19.59 7.48
CA ALA A 30 0.24 21.02 7.44
C ALA A 30 1.57 21.41 6.76
N VAL A 31 2.46 20.45 6.46
CA VAL A 31 3.74 20.70 5.80
C VAL A 31 3.53 20.90 4.29
N ASP A 32 4.00 22.04 3.77
CA ASP A 32 4.00 22.34 2.32
C ASP A 32 5.23 21.71 1.64
N ASP A 33 5.33 20.39 1.73
CA ASP A 33 6.37 19.58 1.10
C ASP A 33 5.71 18.49 0.24
N ASP A 34 6.01 18.52 -1.07
CA ASP A 34 5.39 17.60 -2.03
C ASP A 34 5.75 16.13 -1.76
N VAL A 35 6.94 15.86 -1.21
CA VAL A 35 7.35 14.50 -0.83
C VAL A 35 6.54 14.02 0.37
N VAL A 36 6.36 14.87 1.39
CA VAL A 36 5.56 14.53 2.57
C VAL A 36 4.11 14.26 2.16
N ARG A 37 3.53 15.09 1.28
CA ARG A 37 2.16 14.88 0.78
C ARG A 37 1.99 13.56 0.04
N VAL A 38 2.94 13.21 -0.81
CA VAL A 38 2.92 11.92 -1.52
C VAL A 38 3.02 10.76 -0.53
N LEU A 39 3.94 10.82 0.44
CA LEU A 39 4.09 9.77 1.44
C LEU A 39 2.82 9.59 2.30
N LEU A 40 2.17 10.69 2.72
CA LEU A 40 0.91 10.63 3.45
C LEU A 40 -0.22 10.04 2.60
N GLY A 41 -0.37 10.50 1.35
CA GLY A 41 -1.35 9.95 0.42
C GLY A 41 -1.12 8.46 0.15
N SER A 42 0.14 8.03 0.15
CA SER A 42 0.49 6.62 0.01
C SER A 42 0.08 5.77 1.20
N ILE A 43 0.19 6.29 2.42
CA ILE A 43 -0.29 5.60 3.63
C ILE A 43 -1.80 5.34 3.51
N ASP A 44 -2.58 6.37 3.16
CA ASP A 44 -4.02 6.23 2.97
C ASP A 44 -4.38 5.19 1.91
N LYS A 45 -3.61 5.14 0.82
CA LYS A 45 -3.83 4.16 -0.26
C LYS A 45 -3.49 2.75 0.14
N VAL A 46 -2.37 2.54 0.83
CA VAL A 46 -2.02 1.22 1.37
C VAL A 46 -3.14 0.76 2.29
N ILE A 47 -3.57 1.61 3.25
CA ILE A 47 -4.68 1.30 4.16
C ILE A 47 -5.98 0.97 3.40
N LYS A 48 -6.32 1.73 2.35
CA LYS A 48 -7.50 1.47 1.51
C LYS A 48 -7.42 0.11 0.82
N CYS A 49 -6.25 -0.26 0.29
CA CYS A 49 -6.04 -1.56 -0.34
C CYS A 49 -6.24 -2.69 0.67
N SER A 50 -5.64 -2.56 1.86
CA SER A 50 -5.73 -3.54 2.94
C SER A 50 -7.17 -3.72 3.43
N LYS A 51 -7.88 -2.63 3.70
CA LYS A 51 -9.29 -2.67 4.12
C LYS A 51 -10.18 -3.31 3.07
N THR A 52 -9.92 -3.03 1.79
CA THR A 52 -10.68 -3.63 0.68
C THR A 52 -10.39 -5.13 0.57
N TYR A 53 -9.13 -5.54 0.70
CA TYR A 53 -8.73 -6.93 0.72
C TYR A 53 -9.40 -7.69 1.89
N PHE A 54 -9.36 -7.14 3.10
CA PHE A 54 -10.00 -7.74 4.27
C PHE A 54 -11.52 -7.86 4.09
N LEU A 55 -12.17 -6.81 3.59
CA LEU A 55 -13.61 -6.83 3.33
C LEU A 55 -14.01 -7.91 2.32
N ILE A 56 -13.27 -8.05 1.22
CA ILE A 56 -13.54 -9.04 0.18
C ILE A 56 -13.38 -10.47 0.71
N ASN A 57 -12.38 -10.69 1.55
CA ASN A 57 -12.10 -11.99 2.15
C ASN A 57 -12.86 -12.24 3.46
N ASN A 58 -13.73 -11.32 3.88
CA ASN A 58 -14.47 -11.38 5.14
C ASN A 58 -13.55 -11.60 6.35
N LEU A 59 -12.43 -10.89 6.38
CA LEU A 59 -11.44 -10.89 7.46
C LEU A 59 -11.70 -9.71 8.38
N ASP A 60 -11.60 -9.94 9.70
CA ASP A 60 -11.61 -8.87 10.69
C ASP A 60 -10.17 -8.38 10.95
N GLU A 61 -9.95 -7.07 10.87
CA GLU A 61 -8.63 -6.45 11.01
C GLU A 61 -8.02 -6.72 12.40
N MET A 62 -8.84 -6.68 13.46
CA MET A 62 -8.37 -6.95 14.83
C MET A 62 -8.07 -8.45 15.00
N GLU A 63 -8.90 -9.34 14.48
CA GLU A 63 -8.65 -10.79 14.55
C GLU A 63 -7.42 -11.22 13.73
N VAL A 64 -7.12 -10.53 12.62
CA VAL A 64 -5.89 -10.72 11.84
C VAL A 64 -4.67 -10.24 12.62
N MET A 65 -4.77 -9.12 13.33
CA MET A 65 -3.71 -8.63 14.21
C MET A 65 -3.53 -9.51 15.47
N GLU A 66 -4.61 -10.11 15.97
CA GLU A 66 -4.65 -10.91 17.20
C GLU A 66 -4.39 -12.41 16.97
N ASN A 67 -4.09 -12.83 15.73
CA ASN A 67 -3.45 -14.10 15.42
C ASN A 67 -4.34 -15.35 15.67
N GLU A 68 -5.62 -15.29 15.29
CA GLU A 68 -6.44 -16.51 15.18
C GLU A 68 -5.94 -17.40 14.03
N GLU A 69 -5.86 -18.71 14.26
CA GLU A 69 -5.19 -19.72 13.40
C GLU A 69 -5.66 -19.74 11.93
N TYR A 70 -6.89 -19.28 11.64
CA TYR A 70 -7.41 -19.13 10.28
C TYR A 70 -7.00 -17.81 9.60
N ASN A 71 -6.76 -16.76 10.39
CA ASN A 71 -6.25 -15.49 9.91
C ASN A 71 -4.75 -15.53 9.64
N LEU A 72 -4.00 -16.46 10.24
CA LEU A 72 -2.57 -16.67 9.99
C LEU A 72 -2.26 -16.84 8.50
N LEU A 73 -2.97 -17.72 7.80
CA LEU A 73 -2.74 -17.97 6.37
C LEU A 73 -3.05 -16.75 5.49
N ALA A 74 -4.12 -16.01 5.79
CA ALA A 74 -4.47 -14.79 5.08
C ALA A 74 -3.55 -13.62 5.43
N SER A 75 -3.11 -13.54 6.68
CA SER A 75 -2.13 -12.56 7.16
C SER A 75 -0.76 -12.82 6.56
N ASP A 76 -0.32 -14.08 6.48
CA ASP A 76 0.94 -14.47 5.83
C ASP A 76 0.90 -14.07 4.37
N ASN A 77 -0.22 -14.31 3.68
CA ASN A 77 -0.42 -13.87 2.31
C ASN A 77 -0.45 -12.35 2.16
N TYR A 78 -0.83 -11.58 3.17
CA TYR A 78 -0.81 -10.11 3.13
C TYR A 78 0.57 -9.54 3.49
N TYR A 79 1.16 -10.01 4.60
CA TYR A 79 2.46 -9.58 5.11
C TYR A 79 3.64 -10.06 4.28
N THR A 80 3.53 -11.15 3.52
CA THR A 80 4.57 -11.57 2.55
C THR A 80 4.87 -10.47 1.52
N TYR A 81 3.89 -9.60 1.23
CA TYR A 81 4.04 -8.51 0.26
C TYR A 81 4.37 -7.15 0.91
N ILE A 82 4.29 -7.04 2.24
CA ILE A 82 4.68 -5.83 2.97
C ILE A 82 6.04 -6.08 3.60
N ILE A 83 7.07 -5.83 2.81
CA ILE A 83 8.46 -5.93 3.25
C ILE A 83 8.79 -4.71 4.13
N ASP A 84 9.39 -4.97 5.30
CA ASP A 84 9.99 -3.92 6.13
C ASP A 84 11.26 -3.39 5.44
N TRP A 85 11.20 -2.16 4.93
CA TRP A 85 12.30 -1.54 4.19
C TRP A 85 13.02 -0.52 5.05
N GLU A 86 14.22 -0.87 5.54
CA GLU A 86 15.13 0.08 6.17
C GLU A 86 15.45 1.25 5.23
N SER A 87 14.83 2.40 5.48
CA SER A 87 15.01 3.61 4.67
C SER A 87 15.84 4.63 5.44
N LYS A 88 16.94 5.11 4.85
CA LYS A 88 17.88 6.03 5.51
C LYS A 88 17.62 7.49 5.16
N SER A 89 16.79 7.74 4.16
CA SER A 89 16.41 9.08 3.69
C SER A 89 15.01 9.08 3.06
N TYR A 90 14.40 10.25 2.92
CA TYR A 90 13.13 10.42 2.20
C TYR A 90 13.18 9.92 0.75
N LYS A 91 14.35 10.06 0.09
CA LYS A 91 14.55 9.57 -1.28
C LYS A 91 14.56 8.04 -1.33
N ASP A 92 15.16 7.39 -0.32
CA ASP A 92 15.12 5.93 -0.20
C ASP A 92 13.68 5.45 0.05
N LEU A 93 12.93 6.17 0.87
CA LEU A 93 11.51 5.91 1.14
C LEU A 93 10.66 5.98 -0.14
N LEU A 94 10.82 7.05 -0.94
CA LEU A 94 10.14 7.19 -2.24
C LEU A 94 10.53 6.08 -3.22
N TYR A 95 11.80 5.69 -3.26
CA TYR A 95 12.25 4.60 -4.12
C TYR A 95 11.67 3.26 -3.70
N ASN A 96 11.66 2.98 -2.39
CA ASN A 96 11.12 1.74 -1.83
C ASN A 96 9.60 1.65 -1.96
N LEU A 97 8.90 2.80 -2.00
CA LEU A 97 7.47 2.87 -2.19
C LEU A 97 7.02 2.23 -3.52
N ASN A 98 7.87 2.30 -4.56
CA ASN A 98 7.61 1.61 -5.83
C ASN A 98 7.51 0.09 -5.63
N ALA A 99 8.46 -0.49 -4.89
CA ALA A 99 8.43 -1.91 -4.57
C ALA A 99 7.21 -2.30 -3.73
N VAL A 100 6.82 -1.47 -2.74
CA VAL A 100 5.62 -1.70 -1.91
C VAL A 100 4.36 -1.71 -2.75
N TYR A 101 4.16 -0.70 -3.60
CA TYR A 101 2.98 -0.61 -4.47
C TYR A 101 2.91 -1.77 -5.46
N PHE A 102 4.07 -2.20 -5.98
CA PHE A 102 4.15 -3.34 -6.88
C PHE A 102 3.75 -4.65 -6.17
N SER A 103 4.26 -4.88 -4.96
CA SER A 103 3.92 -6.04 -4.14
C SER A 103 2.44 -6.06 -3.75
N ILE A 104 1.86 -4.91 -3.37
CA ILE A 104 0.41 -4.80 -3.11
C ILE A 104 -0.38 -5.08 -4.38
N SER A 105 0.05 -4.55 -5.53
CA SER A 105 -0.63 -4.79 -6.81
C SER A 105 -0.64 -6.28 -7.17
N GLN A 106 0.46 -6.99 -6.89
CA GLN A 106 0.56 -8.43 -7.07
C GLN A 106 -0.39 -9.19 -6.14
N LEU A 107 -0.46 -8.82 -4.86
CA LEU A 107 -1.42 -9.40 -3.90
C LEU A 107 -2.87 -9.22 -4.36
N LEU A 108 -3.26 -8.01 -4.75
CA LEU A 108 -4.60 -7.72 -5.25
C LEU A 108 -4.91 -8.54 -6.51
N TYR A 109 -3.93 -8.69 -7.41
CA TYR A 109 -4.07 -9.51 -8.60
C TYR A 109 -4.27 -11.00 -8.27
N HIS A 110 -3.46 -11.57 -7.38
CA HIS A 110 -3.61 -12.95 -6.91
C HIS A 110 -4.98 -13.19 -6.26
N THR A 111 -5.48 -12.21 -5.50
CA THR A 111 -6.83 -12.25 -4.94
C THR A 111 -7.89 -12.34 -6.04
N THR A 112 -7.68 -11.66 -7.17
CA THR A 112 -8.59 -11.81 -8.32
C THR A 112 -8.56 -13.21 -8.92
N CYS A 113 -7.41 -13.87 -8.94
CA CYS A 113 -7.27 -15.25 -9.39
C CYS A 113 -7.98 -16.22 -8.43
N GLN A 114 -7.80 -16.03 -7.11
CA GLN A 114 -8.50 -16.79 -6.08
C GLN A 114 -10.03 -16.70 -6.26
N ILE A 115 -10.57 -15.50 -6.47
CA ILE A 115 -12.02 -15.30 -6.71
C ILE A 115 -12.47 -15.99 -8.01
N LYS A 116 -11.69 -15.91 -9.09
CA LYS A 116 -12.06 -16.53 -10.38
C LYS A 116 -12.08 -18.06 -10.31
N LEU A 117 -11.15 -18.64 -9.56
CA LEU A 117 -10.98 -20.08 -9.43
C LEU A 117 -11.84 -20.67 -8.30
N ASP A 118 -12.33 -19.83 -7.39
CA ASP A 118 -12.97 -20.25 -6.13
C ASP A 118 -12.03 -21.11 -5.27
N GLU A 119 -10.74 -20.76 -5.28
CA GLU A 119 -9.66 -21.49 -4.61
C GLU A 119 -8.79 -20.55 -3.76
N VAL A 120 -8.36 -21.03 -2.58
CA VAL A 120 -7.48 -20.27 -1.68
C VAL A 120 -6.03 -20.29 -2.18
N GLU A 121 -5.57 -21.42 -2.69
CA GLU A 121 -4.24 -21.56 -3.26
C GLU A 121 -4.33 -21.43 -4.77
N ILE A 122 -3.65 -20.43 -5.33
CA ILE A 122 -3.55 -20.29 -6.79
C ILE A 122 -2.35 -21.09 -7.33
N PRO A 123 -2.46 -21.67 -8.53
CA PRO A 123 -1.35 -22.33 -9.20
C PRO A 123 -0.09 -21.46 -9.29
N GLU A 124 1.11 -22.05 -9.15
CA GLU A 124 2.39 -21.32 -9.18
C GLU A 124 2.58 -20.50 -10.47
N ASP A 125 2.08 -20.97 -11.61
CA ASP A 125 2.15 -20.27 -12.90
C ASP A 125 1.34 -18.96 -12.92
N MET A 126 0.33 -18.83 -12.05
CA MET A 126 -0.45 -17.60 -11.91
C MET A 126 0.34 -16.48 -11.20
N TYR A 127 1.39 -16.83 -10.46
CA TYR A 127 2.28 -15.83 -9.83
C TYR A 127 3.11 -15.09 -10.89
N ASP A 128 3.56 -15.82 -11.92
CA ASP A 128 4.32 -15.25 -13.05
C ASP A 128 3.38 -14.53 -14.03
N GLU A 129 2.13 -14.99 -14.17
CA GLU A 129 1.14 -14.38 -15.07
C GLU A 129 0.84 -12.91 -14.73
N PHE A 130 1.00 -12.51 -13.46
CA PHE A 130 0.85 -11.11 -13.06
C PHE A 130 1.67 -10.18 -13.95
N LEU A 131 2.95 -10.48 -14.20
CA LEU A 131 3.84 -9.65 -15.00
C LEU A 131 3.36 -9.50 -16.44
N ASP A 132 2.84 -10.59 -17.01
CA ASP A 132 2.33 -10.63 -18.39
C ASP A 132 1.02 -9.85 -18.53
N LYS A 133 0.15 -9.89 -17.52
CA LYS A 133 -1.17 -9.26 -17.55
C LYS A 133 -1.19 -7.83 -17.02
N TYR A 134 -0.18 -7.43 -16.25
CA TYR A 134 -0.12 -6.11 -15.62
C TYR A 134 -0.30 -4.98 -16.64
N SER A 135 0.44 -5.02 -17.74
CA SER A 135 0.33 -3.99 -18.80
C SER A 135 -1.05 -3.93 -19.45
N ASP A 136 -1.69 -5.09 -19.63
CA ASP A 136 -3.02 -5.16 -20.24
C ASP A 136 -4.12 -4.73 -19.26
N LEU A 137 -3.95 -5.02 -17.96
CA LEU A 137 -4.79 -4.51 -16.87
C LEU A 137 -4.74 -2.98 -16.84
N LEU A 138 -3.54 -2.39 -16.82
CA LEU A 138 -3.37 -0.93 -16.78
C LEU A 138 -3.94 -0.22 -18.01
N ARG A 139 -4.06 -0.93 -19.14
CA ARG A 139 -4.66 -0.41 -20.38
C ARG A 139 -6.16 -0.65 -20.49
N GLY A 140 -6.80 -1.20 -19.45
CA GLY A 140 -8.23 -1.51 -19.44
C GLY A 140 -8.64 -2.56 -20.47
N LYS A 141 -7.73 -3.46 -20.87
CA LYS A 141 -8.05 -4.55 -21.80
C LYS A 141 -8.67 -5.75 -21.09
N ILE A 142 -8.60 -5.78 -19.77
CA ILE A 142 -9.19 -6.82 -18.93
C ILE A 142 -10.44 -6.21 -18.29
N ASN A 143 -11.61 -6.67 -18.72
CA ASN A 143 -12.88 -6.26 -18.14
C ASN A 143 -13.43 -7.42 -17.30
N PRO A 144 -13.46 -7.29 -15.96
CA PRO A 144 -14.03 -8.32 -15.12
C PRO A 144 -15.55 -8.22 -15.06
N ASP A 145 -16.22 -9.37 -15.08
CA ASP A 145 -17.66 -9.46 -14.85
C ASP A 145 -18.03 -9.41 -13.35
N ASP A 146 -17.05 -9.70 -12.48
CA ASP A 146 -17.20 -9.66 -11.02
C ASP A 146 -16.87 -8.28 -10.45
N LYS A 147 -17.76 -7.76 -9.61
CA LYS A 147 -17.64 -6.41 -9.01
C LYS A 147 -16.46 -6.28 -8.03
N ASN A 148 -16.12 -7.35 -7.30
CA ASN A 148 -15.01 -7.34 -6.35
C ASN A 148 -13.69 -7.39 -7.13
N ILE A 149 -13.63 -8.18 -8.21
CA ILE A 149 -12.49 -8.17 -9.12
C ILE A 149 -12.32 -6.80 -9.77
N SER A 150 -13.41 -6.15 -10.20
CA SER A 150 -13.35 -4.78 -10.73
C SER A 150 -12.75 -3.81 -9.72
N LEU A 151 -13.19 -3.88 -8.46
CA LEU A 151 -12.67 -3.02 -7.40
C LEU A 151 -11.17 -3.25 -7.15
N LEU A 152 -10.72 -4.51 -7.19
CA LEU A 152 -9.29 -4.85 -7.05
C LEU A 152 -8.46 -4.32 -8.23
N TYR A 153 -8.98 -4.38 -9.46
CA TYR A 153 -8.30 -3.81 -10.63
C TYR A 153 -8.23 -2.28 -10.58
N ASP A 154 -9.30 -1.62 -10.13
CA ASP A 154 -9.30 -0.16 -9.93
C ASP A 154 -8.22 0.27 -8.93
N LEU A 155 -8.05 -0.48 -7.82
CA LEU A 155 -6.99 -0.23 -6.85
C LEU A 155 -5.58 -0.40 -7.45
N ILE A 156 -5.36 -1.41 -8.28
CA ILE A 156 -4.08 -1.61 -8.96
C ILE A 156 -3.77 -0.44 -9.91
N ILE A 157 -4.78 0.03 -10.65
CA ILE A 157 -4.65 1.18 -11.55
C ILE A 157 -4.33 2.46 -10.75
N ASP A 158 -5.02 2.67 -9.62
CA ASP A 158 -4.81 3.81 -8.72
C ASP A 158 -3.40 3.81 -8.10
N LEU A 159 -2.85 2.64 -7.75
CA LEU A 159 -1.47 2.50 -7.26
C LEU A 159 -0.47 2.85 -8.37
N ASN A 160 -0.69 2.34 -9.58
CA ASN A 160 0.19 2.61 -10.71
C ASN A 160 0.17 4.08 -11.15
N ALA A 161 -0.97 4.77 -11.05
CA ALA A 161 -1.06 6.19 -11.36
C ALA A 161 -0.13 7.03 -10.48
N ASP A 162 -0.07 6.72 -9.18
CA ASP A 162 0.81 7.40 -8.23
C ASP A 162 2.28 7.13 -8.47
N LEU A 163 2.65 5.94 -8.96
CA LEU A 163 4.04 5.67 -9.34
C LEU A 163 4.54 6.71 -10.35
N GLY A 164 3.68 7.12 -11.28
CA GLY A 164 3.99 8.18 -12.24
C GLY A 164 4.16 9.56 -11.59
N ASP A 165 3.57 9.82 -10.43
CA ASP A 165 3.75 11.06 -9.67
C ASP A 165 4.97 11.00 -8.75
N ILE A 166 5.26 9.84 -8.17
CA ILE A 166 6.48 9.56 -7.39
C ILE A 166 7.71 9.68 -8.28
N ASP A 167 7.70 9.11 -9.48
CA ASP A 167 8.83 9.16 -10.43
C ASP A 167 9.25 10.61 -10.72
N LYS A 168 8.29 11.53 -10.88
CA LYS A 168 8.53 12.96 -11.13
C LYS A 168 9.21 13.69 -9.96
N LEU A 169 9.10 13.15 -8.75
CA LEU A 169 9.72 13.71 -7.53
C LEU A 169 11.11 13.12 -7.26
N THR A 170 11.45 12.00 -7.91
CA THR A 170 12.73 11.31 -7.74
C THR A 170 13.80 11.67 -8.78
N ASP A 171 13.38 12.25 -9.91
CA ASP A 171 14.21 12.83 -10.99
C ASP A 171 14.87 14.16 -10.59
#